data_AF-E8NH36-F1
#
_entry.id   AF-E8NH36-F1
#
_cell.length_a   1.000
_cell.length_b   1.000
_cell.length_c   1.000
_cell.angle_alpha   90.00
_cell.angle_beta   90.00
_cell.angle_gamma   90.00
#
_symmetry.space_group_name_H-M   'P 1'
#
loop_
_entity.id
_entity.type
_entity.pdbx_description
1 polymer ?
#
loop_
_entity_poly.entity_id
_entity_poly.type
_entity_poly.pdbx_seq_one_letter_code
_entity_poly.pdbx_strand_id
1 'polypeptide(L)'
;NHDKATLAAIKENAKGLARISGERIWSELQKIVPGNFGAALFLEMHRCNLFEYIGLPKEPYLDEFDRLCKALDQFEKPHQPILYLAGMLHSVEDAMEMHKRLKLSARDLARFITQEREKVGSQYTTLRDYQKLCLQKYIQRDFVEQLLKYSGKLELYNQLKSWVKPDFPIRGNALAQRGLNGMRLGLVMDELKLLWADSDFQLTHDDLLKWIPNVLKKIPSAPGKVKRMK
;
A
#
# COMPACT_ATOMS: atom_id res chain seq x y z
N ASN A 1 -31.44 13.77 -5.57
CA ASN A 1 -31.32 15.23 -5.74
C ASN A 1 -31.09 15.88 -4.39
N HIS A 2 -30.06 16.72 -4.29
CA HIS A 2 -29.74 17.48 -3.08
C HIS A 2 -30.46 18.83 -3.08
N ASP A 3 -30.81 19.33 -1.91
CA ASP A 3 -31.31 20.68 -1.74
C ASP A 3 -30.18 21.70 -2.02
N LYS A 4 -30.49 22.70 -2.87
CA LYS A 4 -29.50 23.66 -3.35
C LYS A 4 -29.03 24.61 -2.25
N ALA A 5 -29.93 25.01 -1.35
CA ALA A 5 -29.59 25.90 -0.25
C ALA A 5 -28.62 25.21 0.72
N THR A 6 -28.83 23.92 0.99
CA THR A 6 -27.95 23.09 1.81
C THR A 6 -26.55 22.97 1.20
N LEU A 7 -26.43 22.68 -0.10
CA LEU A 7 -25.12 22.62 -0.77
C LEU A 7 -24.38 23.96 -0.77
N ALA A 8 -25.10 25.06 -0.99
CA ALA A 8 -24.53 26.40 -0.91
C ALA A 8 -23.98 26.70 0.50
N ALA A 9 -24.78 26.41 1.53
CA ALA A 9 -24.36 26.59 2.93
C ALA A 9 -23.13 25.73 3.27
N ILE A 10 -23.06 24.47 2.81
CA ILE A 10 -21.89 23.61 3.00
C ILE A 10 -20.66 24.24 2.36
N LYS A 11 -20.76 24.69 1.11
CA LYS A 11 -19.64 25.28 0.37
C LYS A 11 -19.14 26.58 0.99
N GLU A 12 -20.04 27.46 1.42
CA GLU A 12 -19.70 28.73 2.09
C GLU A 12 -18.99 28.51 3.42
N ASN A 13 -19.31 27.42 4.12
CA ASN A 13 -18.78 27.11 5.44
C ASN A 13 -17.66 26.05 5.44
N ALA A 14 -17.22 25.58 4.25
CA ALA A 14 -16.21 24.53 4.08
C ALA A 14 -14.93 24.77 4.92
N LYS A 15 -14.45 26.01 4.96
CA LYS A 15 -13.27 26.44 5.74
C LYS A 15 -13.36 26.12 7.23
N GLY A 16 -14.58 25.99 7.77
CA GLY A 16 -14.82 25.61 9.16
C GLY A 16 -14.23 24.24 9.51
N LEU A 17 -14.12 23.33 8.52
CA LEU A 17 -13.52 22.01 8.71
C LEU A 17 -12.03 22.08 9.10
N ALA A 18 -11.32 23.16 8.76
CA ALA A 18 -9.92 23.36 9.17
C ALA A 18 -9.75 23.37 10.70
N ARG A 19 -10.81 23.71 11.45
CA ARG A 19 -10.82 23.74 12.92
C ARG A 19 -11.20 22.40 13.55
N ILE A 20 -11.66 21.44 12.77
CA ILE A 20 -12.06 20.12 13.24
C ILE A 20 -10.85 19.19 13.26
N SER A 21 -10.73 18.40 14.33
CA SER A 21 -9.63 17.44 14.49
C SER A 21 -9.60 16.43 13.34
N GLY A 22 -8.38 16.04 12.97
CA GLY A 22 -8.14 15.10 11.88
C GLY A 22 -8.81 13.75 12.12
N GLU A 23 -8.72 13.26 13.36
CA GLU A 23 -9.30 11.99 13.79
C GLU A 23 -10.83 11.98 13.67
N ARG A 24 -11.49 13.11 13.97
CA ARG A 24 -12.95 13.23 13.83
C ARG A 24 -13.39 13.31 12.37
N ILE A 25 -12.60 13.98 11.52
CA ILE A 25 -12.86 13.97 10.08
C ILE A 25 -12.67 12.55 9.53
N TRP A 26 -11.59 11.89 9.93
CA TRP A 26 -11.28 10.54 9.48
C TRP A 26 -12.37 9.55 9.88
N SER A 27 -12.87 9.60 11.12
CA SER A 27 -13.93 8.70 11.57
C SER A 27 -15.25 8.87 10.82
N GLU A 28 -15.57 10.07 10.33
CA GLU A 28 -16.72 10.30 9.45
C GLU A 28 -16.44 9.82 8.02
N LEU A 29 -15.25 10.10 7.46
CA LEU A 29 -14.87 9.59 6.13
C LEU A 29 -14.92 8.06 6.07
N GLN A 30 -14.51 7.38 7.14
CA GLN A 30 -14.59 5.92 7.25
C GLN A 30 -16.02 5.36 7.14
N LYS A 31 -17.04 6.16 7.46
CA LYS A 31 -18.44 5.78 7.31
C LYS A 31 -19.00 6.18 5.95
N ILE A 32 -18.62 7.35 5.45
CA ILE A 32 -19.14 7.92 4.21
C ILE A 32 -18.67 7.12 3.00
N VAL A 33 -17.36 6.92 2.83
CA VAL A 33 -16.82 6.40 1.56
C VAL A 33 -17.20 4.94 1.26
N PRO A 34 -17.22 3.98 2.22
CA PRO A 34 -17.70 2.62 1.93
C PRO A 34 -19.23 2.50 1.94
N GLY A 35 -19.95 3.56 2.32
CA GLY A 35 -21.40 3.56 2.45
C GLY A 35 -22.13 3.48 1.11
N ASN A 36 -23.46 3.32 1.18
CA ASN A 36 -24.31 3.37 0.00
C ASN A 36 -24.17 4.74 -0.67
N PHE A 37 -23.94 4.76 -1.98
CA PHE A 37 -23.65 5.98 -2.75
C PHE A 37 -22.41 6.75 -2.26
N GLY A 38 -21.51 6.11 -1.49
CA GLY A 38 -20.34 6.75 -0.90
C GLY A 38 -19.44 7.43 -1.91
N ALA A 39 -19.20 6.82 -3.07
CA ALA A 39 -18.43 7.42 -4.16
C ALA A 39 -19.08 8.71 -4.69
N ALA A 40 -20.39 8.69 -4.92
CA ALA A 40 -21.12 9.87 -5.40
C ALA A 40 -21.13 11.01 -4.36
N LEU A 41 -21.33 10.68 -3.09
CA LEU A 41 -21.24 11.65 -2.00
C LEU A 41 -19.84 12.25 -1.89
N PHE A 42 -18.80 11.44 -2.06
CA PHE A 42 -17.42 11.90 -1.98
C PHE A 42 -17.05 12.85 -3.14
N LEU A 43 -17.60 12.62 -4.33
CA LEU A 43 -17.50 13.55 -5.46
C LEU A 43 -18.27 14.87 -5.19
N GLU A 44 -19.44 14.81 -4.56
CA GLU A 44 -20.16 16.02 -4.13
C GLU A 44 -19.40 16.81 -3.05
N MET A 45 -18.72 16.13 -2.12
CA MET A 45 -17.83 16.77 -1.15
C MET A 45 -16.70 17.53 -1.84
N HIS A 46 -16.14 16.97 -2.92
CA HIS A 46 -15.16 17.68 -3.75
C HIS A 46 -15.77 18.92 -4.43
N ARG A 47 -16.97 18.83 -5.02
CA ARG A 47 -17.69 19.96 -5.64
C ARG A 47 -18.01 21.10 -4.67
N CYS A 48 -18.14 20.76 -3.39
CA CYS A 48 -18.31 21.70 -2.28
C CYS A 48 -16.98 22.25 -1.73
N ASN A 49 -15.85 21.99 -2.38
CA ASN A 49 -14.50 22.43 -1.97
C ASN A 49 -14.07 21.93 -0.58
N LEU A 50 -14.57 20.77 -0.13
CA LEU A 50 -14.23 20.26 1.20
C LEU A 50 -12.82 19.65 1.25
N PHE A 51 -12.31 19.14 0.11
CA PHE A 51 -11.09 18.34 0.02
C PHE A 51 -9.86 19.04 0.61
N GLU A 52 -9.69 20.33 0.31
CA GLU A 52 -8.62 21.19 0.83
C GLU A 52 -8.55 21.19 2.37
N TYR A 53 -9.69 21.03 3.05
CA TYR A 53 -9.78 21.09 4.51
C TYR A 53 -9.75 19.72 5.20
N ILE A 54 -9.94 18.64 4.44
CA ILE A 54 -9.97 17.25 4.93
C ILE A 54 -8.74 16.45 4.51
N GLY A 55 -7.68 17.10 4.06
CA GLY A 55 -6.39 16.46 3.79
C GLY A 55 -6.32 15.75 2.45
N LEU A 56 -7.16 16.13 1.49
CA LEU A 56 -7.09 15.63 0.13
C LEU A 56 -6.60 16.74 -0.81
N PRO A 57 -6.01 16.39 -1.96
CA PRO A 57 -5.61 17.38 -2.96
C PRO A 57 -6.80 18.23 -3.41
N LYS A 58 -6.55 19.51 -3.65
CA LYS A 58 -7.56 20.42 -4.23
C LYS A 58 -8.00 19.96 -5.62
N GLU A 59 -7.06 19.41 -6.39
CA GLU A 59 -7.29 18.78 -7.68
C GLU A 59 -7.00 17.27 -7.54
N PRO A 60 -7.99 16.46 -7.16
CA PRO A 60 -7.80 15.03 -6.93
C PRO A 60 -7.75 14.24 -8.25
N TYR A 61 -7.26 13.01 -8.19
CA TYR A 61 -7.16 12.11 -9.33
C TYR A 61 -8.52 11.44 -9.67
N LEU A 62 -9.46 12.22 -10.23
CA LEU A 62 -10.84 11.80 -10.44
C LEU A 62 -11.00 10.57 -11.37
N ASP A 63 -10.21 10.49 -12.44
CA ASP A 63 -10.27 9.37 -13.38
C ASP A 63 -9.83 8.05 -12.73
N GLU A 64 -8.77 8.12 -11.91
CA GLU A 64 -8.29 6.97 -11.15
C GLU A 64 -9.31 6.55 -10.07
N PHE A 65 -9.98 7.51 -9.44
CA PHE A 65 -11.03 7.23 -8.47
C PHE A 65 -12.24 6.53 -9.11
N ASP A 66 -12.68 6.97 -10.29
CA ASP A 66 -13.76 6.30 -11.03
C ASP A 66 -13.38 4.87 -11.44
N ARG A 67 -12.15 4.69 -11.98
CA ARG A 67 -11.60 3.36 -12.29
C ARG A 67 -11.57 2.47 -11.05
N LEU A 68 -11.11 2.99 -9.91
CA LEU A 68 -11.06 2.26 -8.64
C LEU A 68 -12.46 1.82 -8.20
N CYS A 69 -13.45 2.71 -8.23
CA CYS A 69 -14.81 2.38 -7.81
C CYS A 69 -15.38 1.21 -8.63
N LYS A 70 -15.21 1.24 -9.95
CA LYS A 70 -15.61 0.15 -10.86
C LYS A 70 -14.86 -1.15 -10.58
N ALA A 71 -13.57 -1.07 -10.26
CA ALA A 71 -12.76 -2.23 -9.91
C ALA A 71 -13.24 -2.87 -8.59
N LEU A 72 -13.56 -2.06 -7.58
CA LEU A 72 -13.99 -2.52 -6.26
C LEU A 72 -15.33 -3.27 -6.30
N ASP A 73 -16.23 -2.95 -7.23
CA ASP A 73 -17.52 -3.66 -7.39
C ASP A 73 -17.35 -5.17 -7.70
N GLN A 74 -16.18 -5.60 -8.16
CA GLN A 74 -15.86 -7.01 -8.40
C GLN A 74 -15.51 -7.78 -7.11
N PHE A 75 -15.35 -7.10 -5.98
CA PHE A 75 -14.92 -7.68 -4.72
C PHE A 75 -16.01 -7.65 -3.65
N GLU A 76 -15.89 -8.53 -2.67
CA GLU A 76 -16.77 -8.54 -1.50
C GLU A 76 -16.63 -7.25 -0.67
N LYS A 77 -17.78 -6.69 -0.29
CA LYS A 77 -17.92 -5.53 0.61
C LYS A 77 -17.90 -5.96 2.08
N PRO A 78 -17.48 -5.10 3.03
CA PRO A 78 -17.03 -3.72 2.83
C PRO A 78 -15.56 -3.62 2.38
N HIS A 79 -15.25 -2.58 1.61
CA HIS A 79 -13.87 -2.25 1.24
C HIS A 79 -13.22 -1.33 2.27
N GLN A 80 -11.88 -1.38 2.38
CA GLN A 80 -11.17 -0.51 3.30
C GLN A 80 -11.34 0.96 2.88
N PRO A 81 -11.80 1.86 3.78
CA PRO A 81 -12.06 3.26 3.44
C PRO A 81 -10.84 3.99 2.85
N ILE A 82 -9.64 3.60 3.28
CA ILE A 82 -8.41 4.24 2.82
C ILE A 82 -8.13 4.02 1.33
N LEU A 83 -8.70 2.97 0.70
CA LEU A 83 -8.54 2.74 -0.73
C LEU A 83 -9.20 3.86 -1.55
N TYR A 84 -10.41 4.27 -1.17
CA TYR A 84 -11.13 5.37 -1.81
C TYR A 84 -10.33 6.67 -1.72
N LEU A 85 -9.77 6.96 -0.55
CA LEU A 85 -8.93 8.14 -0.35
C LEU A 85 -7.66 8.05 -1.19
N ALA A 86 -6.98 6.89 -1.20
CA ALA A 86 -5.79 6.67 -2.03
C ALA A 86 -6.07 6.81 -3.53
N GLY A 87 -7.28 6.49 -3.98
CA GLY A 87 -7.76 6.74 -5.34
C GLY A 87 -7.79 8.22 -5.75
N MET A 88 -7.86 9.14 -4.79
CA MET A 88 -7.86 10.58 -5.04
C MET A 88 -6.45 11.21 -5.08
N LEU A 89 -5.41 10.46 -4.71
CA LEU A 89 -4.05 10.97 -4.54
C LEU A 89 -3.22 10.76 -5.81
N HIS A 90 -2.33 11.70 -6.13
CA HIS A 90 -1.40 11.59 -7.26
C HIS A 90 -0.09 10.92 -6.86
N SER A 91 0.33 11.06 -5.60
CA SER A 91 1.68 10.67 -5.18
C SER A 91 1.74 10.11 -3.76
N VAL A 92 2.93 9.64 -3.38
CA VAL A 92 3.23 9.25 -1.99
C VAL A 92 3.22 10.48 -1.08
N GLU A 93 3.65 11.63 -1.58
CA GLU A 93 3.66 12.90 -0.86
C GLU A 93 2.25 13.33 -0.48
N ASP A 94 1.28 13.18 -1.38
CA ASP A 94 -0.14 13.42 -1.10
C ASP A 94 -0.63 12.51 0.04
N ALA A 95 -0.23 11.24 0.05
CA ALA A 95 -0.59 10.31 1.12
C ALA A 95 0.00 10.74 2.48
N MET A 96 1.20 11.30 2.47
CA MET A 96 1.86 11.80 3.69
C MET A 96 1.21 13.09 4.19
N GLU A 97 0.82 14.03 3.32
CA GLU A 97 0.10 15.24 3.72
C GLU A 97 -1.31 14.91 4.21
N MET A 98 -2.01 13.98 3.55
CA MET A 98 -3.28 13.44 4.01
C MET A 98 -3.16 12.85 5.41
N HIS A 99 -2.15 12.00 5.66
CA HIS A 99 -1.90 11.46 6.99
C HIS A 99 -1.61 12.56 8.02
N LYS A 100 -0.81 13.57 7.67
CA LYS A 100 -0.50 14.70 8.56
C LYS A 100 -1.75 15.44 9.00
N ARG A 101 -2.72 15.61 8.10
CA ARG A 101 -4.01 16.29 8.36
C ARG A 101 -5.02 15.42 9.10
N LEU A 102 -5.13 14.14 8.76
CA LEU A 102 -6.17 13.23 9.27
C LEU A 102 -5.73 12.33 10.42
N LYS A 103 -4.42 12.26 10.73
CA LYS A 103 -3.84 11.38 11.76
C LYS A 103 -4.23 9.91 11.57
N LEU A 104 -4.11 9.45 10.32
CA LEU A 104 -4.56 8.12 9.88
C LEU A 104 -3.85 6.99 10.64
N SER A 105 -4.63 6.04 11.13
CA SER A 105 -4.14 4.72 11.54
C SER A 105 -3.71 3.85 10.35
N ALA A 106 -4.29 4.10 9.16
CA ALA A 106 -4.02 3.37 7.92
C ALA A 106 -2.95 4.03 7.02
N ARG A 107 -2.06 4.85 7.60
CA ARG A 107 -0.99 5.58 6.87
C ARG A 107 -0.17 4.67 5.96
N ASP A 108 0.29 3.55 6.51
CA ASP A 108 1.25 2.70 5.82
C ASP A 108 0.64 2.02 4.60
N LEU A 109 -0.65 1.68 4.67
CA LEU A 109 -1.38 1.16 3.52
C LEU A 109 -1.59 2.24 2.46
N ALA A 110 -2.00 3.46 2.84
CA ALA A 110 -2.16 4.56 1.89
C ALA A 110 -0.87 4.80 1.11
N ARG A 111 0.26 4.92 1.84
CA ARG A 111 1.59 5.07 1.27
C ARG A 111 1.95 3.89 0.34
N PHE A 112 1.72 2.66 0.80
CA PHE A 112 2.00 1.46 0.01
C PHE A 112 1.24 1.45 -1.32
N ILE A 113 -0.06 1.73 -1.30
CA ILE A 113 -0.87 1.77 -2.53
C ILE A 113 -0.34 2.84 -3.48
N THR A 114 -0.12 4.07 -3.02
CA THR A 114 0.40 5.14 -3.88
C THR A 114 1.79 4.84 -4.44
N GLN A 115 2.61 4.07 -3.73
CA GLN A 115 3.97 3.70 -4.16
C GLN A 115 3.98 2.54 -5.17
N GLU A 116 3.03 1.60 -5.07
CA GLU A 116 3.09 0.32 -5.78
C GLU A 116 2.05 0.19 -6.90
N ARG A 117 0.97 0.98 -6.92
CA ARG A 117 -0.15 0.84 -7.88
C ARG A 117 0.25 0.89 -9.35
N GLU A 118 1.21 1.73 -9.72
CA GLU A 118 1.65 1.90 -11.13
C GLU A 118 2.49 0.73 -11.64
N LYS A 119 3.04 -0.07 -10.71
CA LYS A 119 3.83 -1.26 -11.03
C LYS A 119 2.96 -2.46 -11.36
N VAL A 120 1.65 -2.40 -11.04
CA VAL A 120 0.71 -3.48 -11.35
C VAL A 120 0.47 -3.56 -12.86
N GLY A 121 0.64 -4.74 -13.43
CA GLY A 121 0.54 -4.98 -14.88
C GLY A 121 1.84 -4.70 -15.65
N SER A 122 2.83 -4.06 -15.04
CA SER A 122 4.15 -3.83 -15.63
C SER A 122 5.23 -4.66 -14.94
N GLN A 123 5.50 -4.40 -13.65
CA GLN A 123 6.48 -5.13 -12.85
C GLN A 123 5.84 -6.28 -12.06
N TYR A 124 4.54 -6.17 -11.75
CA TYR A 124 3.77 -7.21 -11.07
C TYR A 124 2.72 -7.77 -12.04
N THR A 125 2.99 -8.95 -12.56
CA THR A 125 2.17 -9.56 -13.62
C THR A 125 1.66 -10.95 -13.23
N THR A 126 2.39 -11.66 -12.38
CA THR A 126 2.11 -13.03 -11.96
C THR A 126 1.83 -13.12 -10.46
N LEU A 127 1.19 -14.20 -10.01
CA LEU A 127 1.01 -14.48 -8.58
C LEU A 127 2.36 -14.48 -7.84
N ARG A 128 3.42 -14.96 -8.49
CA ARG A 128 4.77 -15.03 -7.91
C ARG A 128 5.30 -13.66 -7.51
N ASP A 129 5.02 -12.63 -8.30
CA ASP A 129 5.45 -11.26 -8.01
C ASP A 129 4.82 -10.73 -6.71
N TYR A 130 3.52 -11.00 -6.53
CA TYR A 130 2.79 -10.63 -5.31
C TYR A 130 3.19 -11.47 -4.10
N GLN A 131 3.51 -12.76 -4.30
CA GLN A 131 4.06 -13.59 -3.24
C GLN A 131 5.44 -13.08 -2.79
N LYS A 132 6.30 -12.65 -3.73
CA LYS A 132 7.59 -12.01 -3.41
C LYS A 132 7.41 -10.71 -2.65
N LEU A 133 6.44 -9.87 -3.01
CA LEU A 133 6.08 -8.68 -2.23
C LEU A 133 5.74 -9.05 -0.78
N CYS A 134 4.99 -10.13 -0.55
CA CYS A 134 4.68 -10.65 0.79
C CYS A 134 5.90 -11.20 1.58
N LEU A 135 7.08 -11.33 0.94
CA LEU A 135 8.33 -11.74 1.59
C LEU A 135 9.19 -10.56 2.01
N GLN A 136 8.95 -9.38 1.44
CA GLN A 136 9.71 -8.17 1.74
C GLN A 136 9.45 -7.71 3.18
N LYS A 137 10.48 -7.12 3.76
CA LYS A 137 10.40 -6.58 5.11
C LYS A 137 9.41 -5.41 5.15
N TYR A 138 8.58 -5.36 6.19
CA TYR A 138 7.57 -4.33 6.44
C TYR A 138 6.36 -4.29 5.51
N ILE A 139 6.27 -5.19 4.52
CA ILE A 139 5.05 -5.38 3.72
C ILE A 139 4.20 -6.46 4.37
N GLN A 140 3.00 -6.08 4.80
CA GLN A 140 2.01 -7.03 5.29
C GLN A 140 1.28 -7.67 4.12
N ARG A 141 0.90 -8.94 4.25
CA ARG A 141 0.12 -9.64 3.23
C ARG A 141 -1.18 -8.91 2.89
N ASP A 142 -1.88 -8.36 3.90
CA ASP A 142 -3.10 -7.57 3.69
C ASP A 142 -2.84 -6.38 2.74
N PHE A 143 -1.66 -5.76 2.78
CA PHE A 143 -1.36 -4.63 1.88
C PHE A 143 -1.31 -5.06 0.42
N VAL A 144 -0.70 -6.23 0.16
CA VAL A 144 -0.62 -6.79 -1.19
C VAL A 144 -2.00 -7.22 -1.68
N GLU A 145 -2.82 -7.78 -0.78
CA GLU A 145 -4.22 -8.09 -1.05
C GLU A 145 -5.04 -6.83 -1.38
N GLN A 146 -4.87 -5.75 -0.63
CA GLN A 146 -5.52 -4.47 -0.89
C GLN A 146 -5.02 -3.82 -2.19
N LEU A 147 -3.75 -3.99 -2.57
CA LEU A 147 -3.22 -3.54 -3.86
C LEU A 147 -3.88 -4.28 -5.03
N LEU A 148 -4.06 -5.60 -4.91
CA LEU A 148 -4.78 -6.39 -5.91
C LEU A 148 -6.24 -5.97 -6.04
N LYS A 149 -6.91 -5.66 -4.91
CA LYS A 149 -8.27 -5.05 -4.92
C LYS A 149 -8.27 -3.71 -5.63
N TYR A 150 -7.37 -2.81 -5.25
CA TYR A 150 -7.25 -1.47 -5.81
C TYR A 150 -7.08 -1.50 -7.34
N SER A 151 -6.25 -2.42 -7.84
CA SER A 151 -5.96 -2.58 -9.26
C SER A 151 -6.94 -3.48 -10.03
N GLY A 152 -8.02 -3.97 -9.40
CA GLY A 152 -9.02 -4.80 -10.08
C GLY A 152 -8.54 -6.18 -10.51
N LYS A 153 -7.57 -6.77 -9.81
CA LYS A 153 -6.98 -8.07 -10.15
C LYS A 153 -7.63 -9.21 -9.37
N LEU A 154 -8.92 -9.48 -9.65
CA LEU A 154 -9.76 -10.42 -8.89
C LEU A 154 -9.17 -11.84 -8.81
N GLU A 155 -8.72 -12.40 -9.93
CA GLU A 155 -8.17 -13.76 -9.96
C GLU A 155 -6.90 -13.89 -9.11
N LEU A 156 -5.95 -12.97 -9.28
CA LEU A 156 -4.72 -12.92 -8.50
C LEU A 156 -5.00 -12.66 -7.02
N TYR A 157 -5.98 -11.83 -6.70
CA TYR A 157 -6.46 -11.63 -5.33
C TYR A 157 -6.94 -12.94 -4.70
N ASN A 158 -7.80 -13.68 -5.39
CA ASN A 158 -8.32 -14.96 -4.89
C ASN A 158 -7.22 -16.01 -4.74
N GLN A 159 -6.30 -16.10 -5.72
CA GLN A 159 -5.13 -16.97 -5.63
C GLN A 159 -4.25 -16.61 -4.43
N LEU A 160 -3.92 -15.32 -4.26
CA LEU A 160 -3.12 -14.86 -3.12
C LEU A 160 -3.84 -15.09 -1.79
N LYS A 161 -5.16 -14.88 -1.70
CA LYS A 161 -5.97 -15.15 -0.50
C LYS A 161 -5.97 -16.65 -0.15
N SER A 162 -5.99 -17.53 -1.15
CA SER A 162 -5.92 -18.98 -0.94
C SER A 162 -4.52 -19.52 -0.64
N TRP A 163 -3.47 -18.74 -0.95
CA TRP A 163 -2.09 -19.15 -0.75
C TRP A 163 -1.73 -19.28 0.73
N VAL A 164 -1.26 -20.47 1.11
CA VAL A 164 -0.64 -20.74 2.41
C VAL A 164 0.85 -20.48 2.27
N LYS A 165 1.34 -19.42 2.92
CA LYS A 165 2.75 -19.03 2.88
C LYS A 165 3.60 -20.16 3.50
N PRO A 166 4.50 -20.79 2.74
CA PRO A 166 5.37 -21.82 3.29
C PRO A 166 6.38 -21.20 4.26
N ASP A 167 6.91 -22.02 5.17
CA ASP A 167 7.98 -21.59 6.07
C ASP A 167 9.29 -21.51 5.31
N PHE A 168 9.98 -20.37 5.45
CA PHE A 168 11.29 -20.20 4.86
C PHE A 168 12.31 -21.09 5.60
N PRO A 169 13.08 -21.94 4.89
CA PRO A 169 13.84 -23.02 5.53
C PRO A 169 15.13 -22.56 6.20
N ILE A 170 15.57 -21.30 6.04
CA ILE A 170 16.79 -20.76 6.66
C ILE A 170 16.45 -19.75 7.76
N ARG A 171 17.06 -19.94 8.94
CA ARG A 171 17.05 -18.97 10.05
C ARG A 171 18.29 -18.08 10.04
N GLY A 172 18.19 -16.91 10.67
CA GLY A 172 19.31 -15.95 10.76
C GLY A 172 20.58 -16.56 11.37
N ASN A 173 20.45 -17.46 12.34
CA ASN A 173 21.60 -18.11 12.98
C ASN A 173 22.44 -18.96 12.00
N ALA A 174 21.80 -19.60 11.00
CA ALA A 174 22.51 -20.38 9.99
C ALA A 174 23.41 -19.48 9.11
N LEU A 175 22.95 -18.26 8.82
CA LEU A 175 23.77 -17.26 8.12
C LEU A 175 24.89 -16.70 9.03
N ALA A 176 24.60 -16.49 10.32
CA ALA A 176 25.56 -15.98 11.29
C ALA A 176 26.74 -16.94 11.52
N GLN A 177 26.48 -18.26 11.57
CA GLN A 177 27.54 -19.29 11.67
C GLN A 177 28.50 -19.28 10.47
N ARG A 178 28.10 -18.67 9.34
CA ARG A 178 28.92 -18.49 8.14
C ARG A 178 29.58 -17.11 8.08
N GLY A 179 29.63 -16.39 9.20
CA GLY A 179 30.30 -15.09 9.32
C GLY A 179 29.51 -13.89 8.79
N LEU A 180 28.22 -14.06 8.45
CA LEU A 180 27.36 -12.95 8.02
C LEU A 180 26.73 -12.26 9.23
N ASN A 181 26.85 -10.94 9.33
CA ASN A 181 26.29 -10.18 10.45
C ASN A 181 25.63 -8.87 10.00
N GLY A 182 24.75 -8.34 10.85
CA GLY A 182 24.14 -7.02 10.68
C GLY A 182 23.41 -6.83 9.35
N MET A 183 23.65 -5.69 8.69
CA MET A 183 23.00 -5.33 7.42
C MET A 183 23.26 -6.36 6.32
N ARG A 184 24.48 -6.90 6.24
CA ARG A 184 24.85 -7.88 5.20
C ARG A 184 24.07 -9.19 5.36
N LEU A 185 23.83 -9.64 6.58
CA LEU A 185 22.97 -10.79 6.84
C LEU A 185 21.55 -10.53 6.33
N GLY A 186 20.99 -9.35 6.61
CA GLY A 186 19.66 -8.97 6.13
C GLY A 186 19.56 -8.98 4.61
N LEU A 187 20.53 -8.38 3.91
CA LEU A 187 20.55 -8.36 2.44
C LEU A 187 20.63 -9.77 1.84
N VAL A 188 21.52 -10.63 2.38
CA VAL A 188 21.63 -12.03 1.93
C VAL A 188 20.32 -12.78 2.21
N MET A 189 19.73 -12.58 3.38
CA MET A 189 18.47 -13.20 3.77
C MET A 189 17.34 -12.84 2.79
N ASP A 190 17.24 -11.58 2.40
CA ASP A 190 16.18 -11.12 1.50
C ASP A 190 16.39 -11.65 0.07
N GLU A 191 17.63 -11.67 -0.44
CA GLU A 191 17.95 -12.28 -1.73
C GLU A 191 17.68 -13.79 -1.77
N LEU A 192 18.00 -14.52 -0.69
CA LEU A 192 17.71 -15.96 -0.60
C LEU A 192 16.20 -16.24 -0.58
N LYS A 193 15.39 -15.37 0.05
CA LYS A 193 13.92 -15.50 0.00
C LYS A 193 13.38 -15.29 -1.41
N LEU A 194 13.94 -14.35 -2.17
CA LEU A 194 13.53 -14.12 -3.56
C LEU A 194 13.88 -15.33 -4.43
N LEU A 195 15.10 -15.85 -4.29
CA LEU A 195 15.53 -17.07 -4.99
C LEU A 195 14.65 -18.28 -4.64
N TRP A 196 14.34 -18.44 -3.36
CA TRP A 196 13.45 -19.49 -2.89
C TRP A 196 12.04 -19.33 -3.47
N ALA A 197 11.51 -18.12 -3.51
CA ALA A 197 10.24 -17.84 -4.17
C ALA A 197 10.30 -18.21 -5.66
N ASP A 198 11.36 -17.84 -6.38
CA ASP A 198 11.54 -18.19 -7.80
C ASP A 198 11.59 -19.70 -8.07
N SER A 199 12.03 -20.48 -7.08
CA SER A 199 12.04 -21.94 -7.16
C SER A 199 10.71 -22.61 -6.83
N ASP A 200 9.59 -21.88 -6.90
CA ASP A 200 8.28 -22.37 -6.43
C ASP A 200 8.30 -22.87 -4.98
N PHE A 201 9.12 -22.21 -4.14
CA PHE A 201 9.32 -22.56 -2.73
C PHE A 201 9.92 -23.97 -2.50
N GLN A 202 10.55 -24.57 -3.52
CA GLN A 202 11.07 -25.94 -3.44
C GLN A 202 12.50 -26.04 -2.90
N LEU A 203 13.32 -24.98 -2.99
CA LEU A 203 14.70 -25.05 -2.53
C LEU A 203 14.77 -25.34 -1.02
N THR A 204 15.54 -26.36 -0.67
CA THR A 204 15.73 -26.79 0.72
C THR A 204 16.71 -25.87 1.46
N HIS A 205 16.83 -26.09 2.76
CA HIS A 205 17.86 -25.44 3.59
C HIS A 205 19.26 -25.57 2.95
N ASP A 206 19.66 -26.78 2.57
CA ASP A 206 21.01 -27.04 2.08
C ASP A 206 21.24 -26.48 0.68
N ASP A 207 20.21 -26.49 -0.17
CA ASP A 207 20.30 -25.88 -1.51
C ASP A 207 20.51 -24.38 -1.41
N LEU A 208 19.73 -23.70 -0.57
CA LEU A 208 19.86 -22.25 -0.36
C LEU A 208 21.21 -21.89 0.26
N LEU A 209 21.76 -22.73 1.15
CA LEU A 209 23.11 -22.52 1.69
C LEU A 209 24.21 -22.60 0.62
N LYS A 210 24.03 -23.41 -0.44
CA LYS A 210 24.97 -23.47 -1.57
C LYS A 210 24.92 -22.22 -2.45
N TRP A 211 23.80 -21.48 -2.42
CA TRP A 211 23.63 -20.24 -3.17
C TRP A 211 24.22 -19.00 -2.51
N ILE A 212 24.59 -19.06 -1.23
CA ILE A 212 25.16 -17.92 -0.49
C ILE A 212 26.34 -17.26 -1.22
N PRO A 213 27.37 -17.99 -1.72
CA PRO A 213 28.48 -17.37 -2.44
C PRO A 213 28.03 -16.57 -3.68
N ASN A 214 27.01 -17.05 -4.39
CA ASN A 214 26.48 -16.39 -5.59
C ASN A 214 25.71 -15.13 -5.21
N VAL A 215 24.92 -15.17 -4.15
CA VAL A 215 24.22 -14.00 -3.60
C VAL A 215 25.21 -12.95 -3.11
N LEU A 216 26.29 -13.37 -2.45
CA LEU A 216 27.33 -12.45 -1.95
C LEU A 216 28.08 -11.71 -3.06
N LYS A 217 28.18 -12.27 -4.28
CA LYS A 217 28.75 -11.58 -5.44
C LYS A 217 27.87 -10.42 -5.92
N LYS A 218 26.56 -10.49 -5.69
CA LYS A 218 25.59 -9.46 -6.08
C LYS A 218 25.48 -8.33 -5.06
N ILE A 219 25.86 -8.59 -3.80
CA ILE A 219 25.74 -7.62 -2.70
C ILE A 219 27.04 -6.82 -2.58
N PRO A 220 26.99 -5.46 -2.62
CA PRO A 220 28.17 -4.62 -2.42
C PRO A 220 28.86 -4.91 -1.09
N SER A 221 30.20 -4.89 -1.08
CA SER A 221 31.02 -5.30 0.06
C SER A 221 31.02 -4.33 1.26
N ALA A 222 30.40 -3.14 1.18
CA ALA A 222 30.09 -2.27 2.32
C ALA A 222 29.13 -1.12 1.95
N PRO A 223 28.30 -0.61 2.89
CA PRO A 223 27.71 0.71 2.75
C PRO A 223 28.77 1.79 3.01
N GLY A 224 28.96 2.70 2.06
CA GLY A 224 29.73 3.92 2.30
C GLY A 224 29.15 4.68 3.49
N LYS A 225 30.01 5.07 4.44
CA LYS A 225 29.65 6.00 5.52
C LYS A 225 29.18 7.31 4.88
N VAL A 226 27.88 7.52 4.72
CA VAL A 226 27.34 8.85 4.47
C VAL A 226 27.59 9.65 5.74
N LYS A 227 28.62 10.50 5.72
CA LYS A 227 28.83 11.53 6.75
C LYS A 227 27.55 12.36 6.80
N ARG A 228 26.83 12.29 7.92
CA ARG A 228 25.90 13.36 8.29
C ARG A 228 26.72 14.65 8.36
N MET A 229 26.61 15.51 7.35
CA MET A 229 27.00 16.90 7.52
C MET A 229 26.02 17.52 8.52
N LYS A 230 26.60 18.18 9.53
CA LYS A 230 25.89 18.91 10.57
C LYS A 230 25.11 20.07 9.97
#